data_AF-A0A3N4RFT6-F1
#
_entry.id   AF-A0A3N4RFT6-F1
#
_cell.length_a   1.000
_cell.length_b   1.000
_cell.length_c   1.000
_cell.angle_alpha   90.00
_cell.angle_beta   90.00
_cell.angle_gamma   90.00
#
_symmetry.space_group_name_H-M   'P 1'
#
loop_
_entity.id
_entity.type
_entity.pdbx_description
1 polymer ?
#
loop_
_entity_poly.entity_id
_entity_poly.type
_entity_poly.pdbx_seq_one_letter_code
_entity_poly.pdbx_strand_id
1 'polypeptide(L)'
;MPLAPALLLPTGDPKPVEKAVVDSILDQFEPETFLWINLHRPDGGVHVWYAWTAGGTALGDTVDLAALTSGSDAADWLHLTGRHRTDHFRGRIHTQAHPLRPIQADLARGDRAPENERDKLSRLLCSAAELAHQSRPLDRPLPRWVGVGPTLLNRPTPATR
;
A
#
# COMPACT_ATOMS: atom_id res chain seq x y z
N MET A 1 -26.02 15.91 -23.07
CA MET A 1 -26.46 14.59 -23.56
C MET A 1 -26.10 13.57 -22.48
N PRO A 2 -27.01 12.70 -22.03
CA PRO A 2 -26.67 11.66 -21.07
C PRO A 2 -25.88 10.56 -21.79
N LEU A 3 -24.70 10.22 -21.26
CA LEU A 3 -23.91 9.08 -21.72
C LEU A 3 -24.70 7.80 -21.44
N ALA A 4 -24.90 6.98 -22.47
CA ALA A 4 -25.52 5.67 -22.32
C ALA A 4 -24.67 4.79 -21.39
N PRO A 5 -25.28 3.98 -20.50
CA PRO A 5 -24.54 3.11 -19.61
C PRO A 5 -23.72 2.10 -20.43
N ALA A 6 -22.41 2.06 -20.17
CA ALA A 6 -21.52 1.11 -20.81
C ALA A 6 -21.93 -0.32 -20.43
N LEU A 7 -22.44 -1.08 -21.40
CA LEU A 7 -22.69 -2.50 -21.25
C LEU A 7 -21.34 -3.23 -21.11
N LEU A 8 -21.07 -3.73 -19.91
CA LEU A 8 -19.95 -4.64 -19.65
C LEU A 8 -20.27 -5.98 -20.35
N LEU A 9 -19.78 -6.16 -21.57
CA LEU A 9 -19.77 -7.48 -22.21
C LEU A 9 -18.94 -8.43 -21.35
N PRO A 10 -19.30 -9.73 -21.22
CA PRO A 10 -18.49 -10.71 -20.52
C PRO A 10 -17.16 -10.86 -21.27
N THR A 11 -16.15 -10.12 -20.80
CA THR A 11 -14.78 -10.26 -21.23
C THR A 11 -14.10 -11.20 -20.24
N GLY A 12 -13.22 -12.09 -20.71
CA GLY A 12 -12.42 -12.93 -19.81
C GLY A 12 -11.44 -12.13 -18.94
N ASP A 13 -11.37 -10.80 -19.13
CA ASP A 13 -10.60 -9.89 -18.32
C ASP A 13 -11.45 -9.35 -17.15
N PRO A 14 -11.15 -9.72 -15.89
CA PRO A 14 -11.89 -9.23 -14.74
C PRO A 14 -11.60 -7.76 -14.40
N LYS A 15 -10.53 -7.15 -14.95
CA LYS A 15 -10.06 -5.81 -14.55
C LYS A 15 -11.09 -4.70 -14.63
N PRO A 16 -11.96 -4.60 -15.66
CA PRO A 16 -12.98 -3.54 -15.69
C PRO A 16 -13.97 -3.65 -14.54
N VAL A 17 -14.34 -4.87 -14.15
CA VAL A 17 -15.24 -5.13 -13.02
C VAL A 17 -14.54 -4.82 -11.70
N GLU A 18 -13.30 -5.29 -11.53
CA GLU A 18 -12.50 -4.99 -10.34
C GLU A 18 -12.30 -3.48 -10.17
N LYS A 19 -12.00 -2.76 -11.25
CA LYS A 19 -11.89 -1.31 -11.23
C LYS A 19 -13.18 -0.62 -10.80
N ALA A 20 -14.33 -1.02 -11.35
CA ALA A 20 -15.62 -0.46 -10.94
C ALA A 20 -15.92 -0.70 -9.46
N VAL A 21 -15.52 -1.88 -8.94
CA VAL A 21 -15.61 -2.20 -7.51
C VAL A 21 -14.70 -1.28 -6.69
N VAL A 22 -13.44 -1.11 -7.07
CA VAL A 22 -12.48 -0.20 -6.41
C VAL A 22 -13.00 1.23 -6.41
N ASP A 23 -13.51 1.71 -7.53
CA ASP A 23 -14.08 3.06 -7.64
C ASP A 23 -15.29 3.22 -6.69
N SER A 24 -16.14 2.20 -6.55
CA SER A 24 -17.26 2.22 -5.58
C SER A 24 -16.84 2.15 -4.09
N ILE A 25 -15.63 1.64 -3.82
CA ILE A 25 -15.07 1.55 -2.47
C ILE A 25 -14.59 2.93 -2.03
N LEU A 26 -14.00 3.72 -2.94
CA LEU A 26 -13.46 5.05 -2.63
C LEU A 26 -14.48 5.98 -1.97
N ASP A 27 -15.74 5.94 -2.42
CA ASP A 27 -16.83 6.77 -1.90
C ASP A 27 -17.21 6.48 -0.44
N GLN A 28 -16.67 5.42 0.16
CA GLN A 28 -16.97 4.99 1.53
C GLN A 28 -15.94 5.45 2.56
N PHE A 29 -14.86 6.12 2.12
CA PHE A 29 -13.75 6.51 2.99
C PHE A 29 -13.54 8.00 2.99
N GLU A 30 -13.02 8.49 4.11
CA GLU A 30 -12.69 9.91 4.29
C GLU A 30 -11.65 10.37 3.25
N PRO A 31 -11.65 11.67 2.90
CA PRO A 31 -10.60 12.27 2.08
C PRO A 31 -9.19 11.98 2.64
N GLU A 32 -8.18 12.15 1.79
CA GLU A 32 -6.77 12.03 2.20
C GLU A 32 -6.42 10.64 2.79
N THR A 33 -6.98 9.58 2.21
CA THR A 33 -6.79 8.19 2.63
C THR A 33 -6.17 7.36 1.51
N PHE A 34 -5.13 6.59 1.83
CA PHE A 34 -4.60 5.53 0.97
C PHE A 34 -5.32 4.21 1.29
N LEU A 35 -5.81 3.53 0.25
CA LEU A 35 -6.47 2.24 0.35
C LEU A 35 -5.61 1.15 -0.29
N TRP A 36 -5.28 0.14 0.52
CA TRP A 36 -4.73 -1.13 0.06
C TRP A 36 -5.87 -2.14 -0.02
N ILE A 37 -6.28 -2.49 -1.24
CA ILE A 37 -7.47 -3.31 -1.49
C ILE A 37 -7.04 -4.69 -2.00
N ASN A 38 -7.34 -5.72 -1.23
CA ASN A 38 -7.11 -7.12 -1.55
C ASN A 38 -8.41 -7.75 -2.07
N LEU A 39 -8.41 -8.16 -3.34
CA LEU A 39 -9.51 -8.91 -3.96
C LEU A 39 -9.14 -10.40 -3.97
N HIS A 40 -9.73 -11.17 -3.06
CA HIS A 40 -9.49 -12.62 -2.96
C HIS A 40 -10.24 -13.38 -4.05
N ARG A 41 -9.50 -14.18 -4.81
CA ARG A 41 -10.03 -15.04 -5.86
C ARG A 41 -10.43 -16.40 -5.28
N PRO A 42 -11.40 -17.10 -5.89
CA PRO A 42 -11.85 -18.40 -5.37
C PRO A 42 -10.80 -19.52 -5.55
N ASP A 43 -9.78 -19.30 -6.38
CA ASP A 43 -8.62 -20.19 -6.57
C ASP A 43 -7.55 -20.04 -5.47
N GLY A 44 -7.81 -19.19 -4.46
CA GLY A 44 -6.86 -18.88 -3.38
C GLY A 44 -5.88 -17.76 -3.71
N GLY A 45 -5.91 -17.22 -4.93
CA GLY A 45 -5.10 -16.06 -5.32
C GLY A 45 -5.64 -14.74 -4.75
N VAL A 46 -4.83 -13.69 -4.88
CA VAL A 46 -5.20 -12.32 -4.51
C VAL A 46 -4.76 -11.34 -5.59
N HIS A 47 -5.66 -10.42 -5.97
CA HIS A 47 -5.29 -9.23 -6.74
C HIS A 47 -5.25 -8.03 -5.80
N VAL A 48 -4.15 -7.30 -5.81
CA VAL A 48 -3.96 -6.10 -4.99
C VAL A 48 -4.19 -4.86 -5.85
N TRP A 49 -5.01 -3.94 -5.35
CA TRP A 49 -5.26 -2.63 -5.92
C TRP A 49 -4.85 -1.55 -4.91
N TYR A 50 -4.22 -0.50 -5.41
CA TYR A 50 -3.94 0.72 -4.67
C TYR A 50 -4.89 1.82 -5.15
N ALA A 51 -5.54 2.49 -4.21
CA ALA A 51 -6.44 3.59 -4.50
C ALA A 51 -6.28 4.71 -3.48
N TRP A 52 -6.68 5.93 -3.87
CA TRP A 52 -6.57 7.11 -3.03
C TRP A 52 -7.88 7.89 -3.09
N THR A 53 -8.39 8.28 -1.92
CA THR A 53 -9.55 9.18 -1.85
C THR A 53 -9.14 10.61 -2.23
N ALA A 54 -10.11 11.52 -2.28
CA ALA A 54 -9.88 12.91 -2.66
C ALA A 54 -8.70 13.54 -1.90
N GLY A 55 -7.73 14.11 -2.63
CA GLY A 55 -6.51 14.70 -2.06
C GLY A 55 -5.43 13.69 -1.60
N GLY A 56 -5.76 12.40 -1.54
CA GLY A 56 -4.85 11.36 -1.03
C GLY A 56 -3.61 11.13 -1.90
N THR A 57 -3.69 11.35 -3.21
CA THR A 57 -2.54 11.19 -4.11
C THR A 57 -1.42 12.17 -3.79
N ALA A 58 -1.72 13.48 -3.82
CA ALA A 58 -0.75 14.53 -3.56
C ALA A 58 -0.18 14.48 -2.13
N LEU A 59 -1.04 14.17 -1.15
CA LEU A 59 -0.60 14.03 0.23
C LEU A 59 0.28 12.78 0.41
N GLY A 60 -0.08 11.66 -0.22
CA GLY A 60 0.70 10.42 -0.16
C GLY A 60 2.11 10.62 -0.71
N ASP A 61 2.25 11.29 -1.85
CA ASP A 61 3.57 11.61 -2.43
C ASP A 61 4.39 12.55 -1.53
N THR A 62 3.73 13.49 -0.84
CA THR A 62 4.38 14.36 0.14
C THR A 62 4.89 13.58 1.35
N VAL A 63 4.08 12.63 1.86
CA VAL A 63 4.45 11.72 2.94
C VAL A 63 5.66 10.87 2.54
N ASP A 64 5.64 10.30 1.34
CA ASP A 64 6.75 9.48 0.83
C ASP A 64 8.05 10.27 0.72
N LEU A 65 7.99 11.50 0.19
CA LEU A 65 9.16 12.36 0.09
C LEU A 65 9.74 12.68 1.48
N ALA A 66 8.90 13.01 2.45
CA ALA A 66 9.33 13.30 3.82
C ALA A 66 9.94 12.06 4.50
N ALA A 67 9.32 10.89 4.33
CA ALA A 67 9.80 9.64 4.89
C ALA A 67 11.17 9.25 4.31
N LEU A 68 11.33 9.33 2.99
CA LEU A 68 12.59 9.06 2.31
C LEU A 68 13.71 10.03 2.70
N THR A 69 13.38 11.32 2.84
CA THR A 69 14.34 12.37 3.21
C THR A 69 14.83 12.21 4.65
N SER A 70 13.95 11.81 5.56
CA SER A 70 14.30 11.56 6.97
C SER A 70 14.98 10.21 7.21
N GLY A 71 15.19 9.40 6.16
CA GLY A 71 15.83 8.09 6.26
C GLY A 71 14.93 7.01 6.88
N SER A 72 13.61 7.18 6.82
CA SER A 72 12.65 6.17 7.31
C SER A 72 12.75 4.89 6.48
N ASP A 73 12.60 3.74 7.13
CA ASP A 73 12.68 2.44 6.47
C ASP A 73 11.35 1.66 6.51
N ALA A 74 11.38 0.40 6.06
CA ALA A 74 10.20 -0.44 5.99
C ALA A 74 9.60 -0.80 7.36
N ALA A 75 10.41 -0.80 8.44
CA ALA A 75 9.86 -1.00 9.78
C ALA A 75 9.08 0.24 10.21
N ASP A 76 9.63 1.43 9.98
CA ASP A 76 8.91 2.69 10.24
C ASP A 76 7.62 2.76 9.43
N TRP A 77 7.67 2.32 8.16
CA TRP A 77 6.47 2.22 7.32
C TRP A 77 5.40 1.33 7.94
N LEU A 78 5.73 0.08 8.31
CA LEU A 78 4.78 -0.84 8.94
C LEU A 78 4.20 -0.28 10.24
N HIS A 79 5.07 0.30 11.06
CA HIS A 79 4.69 0.84 12.37
C HIS A 79 3.71 2.01 12.24
N LEU A 80 4.07 3.02 11.43
CA LEU A 80 3.30 4.25 11.29
C LEU A 80 2.00 4.02 10.51
N THR A 81 2.05 3.25 9.42
CA THR A 81 0.84 2.95 8.62
C THR A 81 -0.09 1.99 9.34
N GLY A 82 0.46 1.08 10.15
CA GLY A 82 -0.31 0.11 10.96
C GLY A 82 -1.02 0.73 12.15
N ARG A 83 -0.43 1.75 12.79
CA ARG A 83 -1.02 2.43 13.96
C ARG A 83 -2.39 3.04 13.67
N HIS A 84 -2.56 3.62 12.49
CA HIS A 84 -3.79 4.33 12.10
C HIS A 84 -4.68 3.54 11.15
N ARG A 85 -4.31 2.28 10.86
CA ARG A 85 -5.01 1.44 9.89
C ARG A 85 -6.40 1.05 10.41
N THR A 86 -7.40 1.13 9.54
CA THR A 86 -8.68 0.45 9.73
C THR A 86 -8.88 -0.62 8.66
N ASP A 87 -9.41 -1.76 9.06
CA ASP A 87 -9.64 -2.91 8.18
C ASP A 87 -11.16 -3.05 7.91
N HIS A 88 -11.53 -3.15 6.64
CA HIS A 88 -12.92 -3.29 6.19
C HIS A 88 -13.07 -4.53 5.30
N PHE A 89 -14.16 -5.28 5.48
CA PHE A 89 -14.40 -6.52 4.75
C PHE A 89 -15.75 -6.48 4.04
N ARG A 90 -15.78 -6.87 2.76
CA ARG A 90 -17.00 -7.03 1.97
C ARG A 90 -16.90 -8.29 1.10
N GLY A 91 -17.43 -9.40 1.61
CA GLY A 91 -17.32 -10.69 0.95
C GLY A 91 -15.85 -11.10 0.81
N ARG A 92 -15.36 -11.20 -0.43
CA ARG A 92 -13.95 -11.55 -0.76
C ARG A 92 -13.03 -10.33 -0.88
N ILE A 93 -13.49 -9.16 -0.48
CA ILE A 93 -12.75 -7.91 -0.55
C ILE A 93 -12.29 -7.55 0.87
N HIS A 94 -10.99 -7.33 1.02
CA HIS A 94 -10.40 -6.77 2.23
C HIS A 94 -9.75 -5.44 1.89
N THR A 95 -10.25 -4.36 2.48
CA THR A 95 -9.73 -3.01 2.29
C THR A 95 -9.04 -2.57 3.57
N GLN A 96 -7.77 -2.19 3.45
CA GLN A 96 -7.02 -1.52 4.51
C GLN A 96 -6.98 -0.03 4.20
N ALA A 97 -7.55 0.77 5.10
CA ALA A 97 -7.56 2.21 4.99
C ALA A 97 -6.49 2.83 5.88
N HIS A 98 -5.65 3.66 5.26
CA HIS A 98 -4.52 4.33 5.88
C HIS A 98 -4.72 5.85 5.76
N PRO A 99 -5.27 6.52 6.79
CA PRO A 99 -5.45 7.96 6.76
C PRO A 99 -4.07 8.64 6.75
N LEU A 100 -3.83 9.50 5.77
CA LEU A 100 -2.48 10.01 5.50
C LEU A 100 -2.08 11.17 6.42
N ARG A 101 -3.06 11.96 6.90
CA ARG A 101 -2.79 13.08 7.83
C ARG A 101 -2.18 12.62 9.16
N PRO A 102 -2.73 11.61 9.86
CA PRO A 102 -2.07 11.06 11.04
C PRO A 102 -0.66 10.51 10.75
N ILE A 103 -0.48 9.79 9.64
CA ILE A 103 0.84 9.26 9.26
C ILE A 103 1.85 10.39 9.02
N GLN A 104 1.43 11.45 8.32
CA GLN A 104 2.25 12.65 8.10
C GLN A 104 2.63 13.31 9.43
N ALA A 105 1.69 13.42 10.37
CA ALA A 105 1.92 14.04 11.67
C ALA A 105 2.94 13.22 12.49
N ASP A 106 2.81 11.90 12.53
CA ASP A 106 3.76 11.02 13.22
C ASP A 106 5.18 11.14 12.61
N LEU A 107 5.29 11.15 11.28
CA LEU A 107 6.58 11.39 10.61
C LEU A 107 7.17 12.76 10.93
N ALA A 108 6.35 13.81 10.96
CA ALA A 108 6.79 15.16 11.29
C ALA A 108 7.27 15.28 12.75
N ARG A 109 6.71 14.49 13.67
CA ARG A 109 7.20 14.37 15.05
C ARG A 109 8.51 13.57 15.17
N GLY A 110 8.91 12.88 14.10
CA GLY A 110 10.08 12.01 14.10
C GLY A 110 9.80 10.64 14.74
N ASP A 111 8.53 10.21 14.78
CA ASP A 111 8.18 8.89 15.31
C ASP A 111 8.83 7.78 14.44
N ARG A 112 9.30 6.73 15.11
CA ARG A 112 10.00 5.59 14.51
C ARG A 112 9.46 4.28 15.04
N ALA A 113 9.64 3.21 14.26
CA ALA A 113 9.37 1.87 14.75
C ALA A 113 10.29 1.56 15.95
N PRO A 114 9.74 0.97 17.03
CA PRO A 114 10.56 0.48 18.13
C PRO A 114 11.50 -0.64 17.65
N GLU A 115 12.65 -0.77 18.31
CA GLU A 115 13.72 -1.67 17.85
C GLU A 115 13.28 -3.13 17.77
N ASN A 116 12.39 -3.56 18.66
CA ASN A 116 11.86 -4.93 18.64
C ASN A 116 10.99 -5.23 17.39
N GLU A 117 10.32 -4.24 16.80
CA GLU A 117 9.59 -4.39 15.53
C GLU A 117 10.57 -4.44 14.35
N ARG A 118 11.61 -3.60 14.41
CA ARG A 118 12.72 -3.58 13.44
C ARG A 118 13.41 -4.94 13.36
N ASP A 119 13.74 -5.52 14.52
CA ASP A 119 14.34 -6.85 14.65
C ASP A 119 13.44 -7.95 14.08
N LYS A 120 12.15 -7.92 14.40
CA LYS A 120 11.17 -8.91 13.90
C LYS A 120 11.08 -8.87 12.38
N LEU A 121 10.98 -7.68 11.80
CA LEU A 121 10.94 -7.51 10.35
C LEU A 121 12.25 -7.99 9.71
N SER A 122 13.40 -7.65 10.30
CA SER A 122 14.70 -8.09 9.81
C SER A 122 14.81 -9.61 9.76
N ARG A 123 14.41 -10.31 10.83
CA ARG A 123 14.38 -11.79 10.89
C ARG A 123 13.43 -12.40 9.89
N LEU A 124 12.24 -11.82 9.72
CA LEU A 124 11.26 -12.27 8.73
C LEU A 124 11.85 -12.18 7.32
N LEU A 125 12.49 -11.05 6.98
CA LEU A 125 13.11 -10.86 5.68
C LEU A 125 14.32 -11.76 5.46
N CYS A 126 15.10 -12.07 6.50
CA CYS A 126 16.15 -13.09 6.40
C CYS A 126 15.56 -14.46 6.06
N SER A 127 14.52 -14.89 6.79
CA SER A 127 13.86 -16.18 6.55
C SER A 127 13.26 -16.25 5.15
N ALA A 128 12.65 -15.15 4.67
CA ALA A 128 12.08 -15.07 3.33
C ALA A 128 13.17 -15.14 2.24
N ALA A 129 14.31 -14.49 2.44
CA ALA A 129 15.42 -14.52 1.50
C ALA A 129 16.08 -15.91 1.43
N GLU A 130 16.21 -16.60 2.57
CA GLU A 130 16.69 -17.99 2.62
C GLU A 130 15.77 -18.93 1.83
N LEU A 131 14.46 -18.83 2.06
CA LEU A 131 13.45 -19.61 1.33
C LEU A 131 13.44 -19.31 -0.18
N ALA A 132 13.66 -18.05 -0.56
CA ALA A 132 13.70 -17.63 -1.95
C ALA A 132 15.07 -17.86 -2.63
N HIS A 133 16.07 -18.37 -1.91
CA HIS A 133 17.46 -18.47 -2.35
C HIS A 133 18.04 -17.15 -2.87
N GLN A 134 17.69 -16.03 -2.22
CA GLN A 134 18.13 -14.69 -2.59
C GLN A 134 19.14 -14.13 -1.58
N SER A 135 20.16 -13.44 -2.08
CA SER A 135 21.10 -12.70 -1.22
C SER A 135 20.53 -11.36 -0.80
N ARG A 136 20.78 -10.96 0.45
CA ARG A 136 20.39 -9.66 0.98
C ARG A 136 21.57 -8.69 1.05
N PRO A 137 21.36 -7.37 0.84
CA PRO A 137 22.39 -6.37 1.09
C PRO A 137 22.73 -6.34 2.59
N LEU A 138 24.01 -6.53 2.93
CA LEU A 138 24.49 -6.50 4.32
C LEU A 138 24.50 -5.08 4.91
N ASP A 139 24.66 -4.08 4.05
CA ASP A 139 24.69 -2.65 4.39
C ASP A 139 23.29 -2.06 4.64
N ARG A 140 22.23 -2.79 4.25
CA ARG A 140 20.85 -2.36 4.41
C ARG A 140 19.97 -3.53 4.89
N PRO A 141 19.92 -3.77 6.21
CA PRO A 141 19.18 -4.89 6.79
C PRO A 141 17.66 -4.69 6.76
N LEU A 142 17.16 -3.53 6.33
CA LEU A 142 15.74 -3.31 6.04
C LEU A 142 15.56 -2.50 4.76
N PRO A 143 14.58 -2.83 3.90
CA PRO A 143 14.24 -2.01 2.75
C PRO A 143 13.93 -0.57 3.18
N ARG A 144 14.10 0.38 2.25
CA ARG A 144 13.67 1.76 2.47
C ARG A 144 12.13 1.81 2.61
N TRP A 145 11.63 2.96 3.05
CA TRP A 145 10.19 3.29 3.02
C TRP A 145 9.51 2.77 1.74
N VAL A 146 8.42 2.02 1.92
CA VAL A 146 7.76 1.26 0.84
C VAL A 146 6.84 2.14 0.00
N GLY A 147 6.19 3.11 0.63
CA GLY A 147 5.33 4.08 -0.02
C GLY A 147 3.88 4.04 0.44
N VAL A 148 3.25 5.21 0.41
CA VAL A 148 1.79 5.41 0.54
C VAL A 148 1.26 6.33 -0.56
N GLY A 149 2.15 6.96 -1.34
CA GLY A 149 1.84 7.78 -2.50
C GLY A 149 1.90 6.99 -3.81
N PRO A 150 1.13 7.41 -4.82
CA PRO A 150 1.12 6.76 -6.12
C PRO A 150 2.47 6.80 -6.83
N THR A 151 3.29 7.84 -6.63
CA THR A 151 4.57 7.98 -7.33
C THR A 151 5.55 6.87 -6.94
N LEU A 152 5.56 6.46 -5.67
CA LEU A 152 6.43 5.40 -5.20
C LEU A 152 5.82 4.02 -5.42
N LEU A 153 4.53 3.85 -5.11
CA LEU A 153 3.84 2.55 -5.20
C LEU A 153 3.60 2.08 -6.64
N ASN A 154 3.31 3.01 -7.57
CA ASN A 154 3.10 2.66 -8.98
C ASN A 154 4.40 2.71 -9.78
N ARG A 155 5.56 2.88 -9.13
CA ARG A 155 6.84 2.90 -9.83
C ARG A 155 7.07 1.53 -10.46
N PRO A 156 7.25 1.44 -11.78
CA PRO A 156 7.59 0.18 -12.40
C PRO A 156 8.91 -0.31 -11.78
N THR A 157 8.92 -1.55 -11.28
CA THR A 157 10.15 -2.20 -10.85
C THR A 157 11.11 -2.15 -12.03
N PRO A 158 12.32 -1.57 -11.91
CA PRO A 158 13.26 -1.59 -13.02
C PRO A 158 13.49 -3.05 -13.39
N ALA A 159 13.26 -3.39 -14.66
CA ALA A 159 13.58 -4.71 -15.18
C ALA A 159 15.05 -4.98 -14.86
N THR A 160 15.28 -5.99 -14.03
CA THR A 160 16.62 -6.47 -13.70
C THR A 160 17.31 -6.80 -15.02
N ARG A 161 18.33 -6.02 -15.39
CA ARG A 161 19.23 -6.33 -16.50
C ARG A 161 20.32 -7.26 -16.01
#